data_AF-A0A2S9FHU8-F1
#
_entry.id   AF-A0A2S9FHU8-F1
#
_cell.length_a   1.000
_cell.length_b   1.000
_cell.length_c   1.000
_cell.angle_alpha   90.00
_cell.angle_beta   90.00
_cell.angle_gamma   90.00
#
_symmetry.space_group_name_H-M   'P 1'
#
loop_
_entity.id
_entity.type
_entity.pdbx_description
1 polymer ?
#
loop_
_entity_poly.entity_id
_entity_poly.type
_entity_poly.pdbx_seq_one_letter_code
_entity_poly.pdbx_strand_id
1 'polypeptide(L)'
;GWNWRGLGAWLVSAALSLCFVNLPGQFVGPLGDLASGIDLSIPVGLGLAAVLYPVLLFAFPEPADAFGPDGPRLVPAGRAANIPITTVDEPGITPSTEEVTA
;
A
#
# COMPACT_ATOMS: atom_id res chain seq x y z
N GLY A 1 -1.63 2.18 12.50
CA GLY A 1 -1.34 3.47 11.84
C GLY A 1 -1.57 3.36 10.34
N TRP A 2 -1.61 4.48 9.62
CA TRP A 2 -1.76 4.50 8.15
C TRP A 2 -0.39 4.63 7.48
N ASN A 3 -0.07 3.77 6.50
CA ASN A 3 1.11 3.94 5.66
C ASN A 3 0.81 4.94 4.54
N TRP A 4 1.00 6.23 4.82
CA TRP A 4 0.72 7.29 3.86
C TRP A 4 1.67 7.26 2.65
N ARG A 5 2.90 6.71 2.78
CA ARG A 5 3.85 6.58 1.65
C ARG A 5 3.31 5.58 0.64
N GLY A 6 2.86 4.43 1.14
CA GLY A 6 2.21 3.40 0.32
C GLY A 6 0.94 3.92 -0.34
N LEU A 7 0.09 4.60 0.43
CA LEU A 7 -1.14 5.20 -0.10
C LEU A 7 -0.87 6.27 -1.15
N GLY A 8 0.13 7.13 -0.93
CA GLY A 8 0.53 8.16 -1.88
C GLY A 8 1.10 7.58 -3.16
N ALA A 9 2.03 6.63 -3.06
CA ALA A 9 2.56 5.91 -4.22
C ALA A 9 1.44 5.22 -5.01
N TRP A 10 0.53 4.55 -4.31
CA TRP A 10 -0.63 3.91 -4.92
C TRP A 10 -1.53 4.92 -5.65
N LEU A 11 -1.96 5.99 -4.99
CA LEU A 11 -2.90 6.95 -5.57
C LEU A 11 -2.30 7.66 -6.80
N VAL A 12 -1.04 8.10 -6.72
CA VAL A 12 -0.35 8.76 -7.84
C VAL A 12 -0.15 7.80 -9.01
N SER A 13 0.27 6.57 -8.73
CA SER A 13 0.48 5.55 -9.77
C SER A 13 -0.83 5.14 -10.44
N ALA A 14 -1.92 4.99 -9.68
CA ALA A 14 -3.24 4.69 -10.21
C ALA A 14 -3.77 5.82 -11.07
N ALA A 15 -3.65 7.07 -10.63
CA ALA A 15 -4.09 8.22 -11.41
C ALA A 15 -3.35 8.30 -12.76
N LEU A 16 -2.02 8.10 -12.76
CA LEU A 16 -1.26 8.09 -14.01
C LEU A 16 -1.60 6.88 -14.87
N SER A 17 -1.75 5.69 -14.28
CA SER A 17 -2.13 4.45 -14.96
C SER A 17 -3.45 4.62 -15.74
N LEU A 18 -4.45 5.28 -15.14
CA LEU A 18 -5.72 5.58 -15.80
C LEU A 18 -5.56 6.43 -17.05
N CYS A 19 -4.54 7.29 -17.13
CA CYS A 19 -4.27 8.04 -18.35
C CYS A 19 -3.84 7.15 -19.52
N PHE A 20 -3.30 5.97 -19.26
CA PHE A 20 -2.78 5.02 -20.25
C PHE A 20 -3.72 3.84 -20.53
N VAL A 21 -4.90 3.79 -19.91
CA VAL A 21 -5.89 2.74 -20.20
C VAL A 21 -6.30 2.84 -21.65
N ASN A 22 -6.28 1.70 -22.35
CA ASN A 22 -6.83 1.59 -23.70
C ASN A 22 -7.77 0.39 -23.78
N LEU A 23 -9.03 0.60 -23.42
CA LEU A 23 -10.12 -0.37 -23.55
C LEU A 23 -11.17 0.19 -24.50
N PRO A 24 -11.02 -0.04 -25.83
CA PRO A 24 -11.93 0.49 -26.83
C PRO A 24 -13.39 0.12 -26.56
N GLY A 25 -14.29 1.11 -26.61
CA GLY A 25 -15.71 0.92 -26.30
C GLY A 25 -16.06 0.91 -24.81
N GLN A 26 -15.09 1.11 -23.91
CA GLN A 26 -15.32 1.20 -22.46
C GLN A 26 -14.69 2.47 -21.89
N PHE A 27 -13.37 2.56 -21.87
CA PHE A 27 -12.62 3.69 -21.35
C PHE A 27 -11.26 3.77 -22.03
N VAL A 28 -10.94 4.95 -22.56
CA VAL A 28 -9.62 5.24 -23.12
C VAL A 28 -9.13 6.51 -22.44
N GLY A 29 -8.00 6.39 -21.75
CA GLY A 29 -7.37 7.52 -21.07
C GLY A 29 -6.78 8.52 -22.07
N PRO A 30 -6.46 9.75 -21.65
CA PRO A 30 -5.92 10.78 -22.54
C PRO A 30 -4.63 10.40 -23.29
N LEU A 31 -3.88 9.41 -22.78
CA LEU A 31 -2.65 8.88 -23.37
C LEU A 31 -2.80 7.44 -23.87
N GLY A 32 -4.03 6.90 -23.95
CA GLY A 32 -4.29 5.49 -24.30
C GLY A 32 -3.81 5.10 -25.71
N ASP A 33 -3.86 6.02 -26.67
CA ASP A 33 -3.49 5.74 -28.07
C ASP A 33 -1.97 5.83 -28.34
N LEU A 34 -1.16 6.16 -27.33
CA LEU A 34 0.29 6.35 -27.48
C LEU A 34 1.03 5.08 -27.93
N ALA A 35 0.45 3.91 -27.67
CA ALA A 35 1.03 2.61 -27.99
C ALA A 35 0.26 1.84 -29.07
N SER A 36 -0.30 2.55 -30.06
CA SER A 36 -1.00 1.92 -31.20
C SER A 36 -2.13 0.97 -30.80
N GLY A 37 -2.89 1.32 -29.76
CA GLY A 37 -3.99 0.50 -29.25
C GLY A 37 -3.62 -0.46 -28.11
N ILE A 38 -2.35 -0.56 -27.72
CA ILE A 38 -1.92 -1.39 -26.59
C ILE A 38 -2.22 -0.68 -25.28
N ASP A 39 -2.84 -1.39 -24.34
CA ASP A 39 -3.07 -0.89 -22.98
C ASP A 39 -1.76 -0.88 -22.17
N LEU A 40 -1.30 0.31 -21.81
CA LEU A 40 -0.09 0.51 -20.99
C LEU A 40 -0.41 0.79 -19.52
N SER A 41 -1.68 0.82 -19.12
CA SER A 41 -2.09 1.18 -17.77
C SER A 41 -1.44 0.30 -16.70
N ILE A 42 -1.45 -1.02 -16.85
CA ILE A 42 -0.87 -1.96 -15.89
C ILE A 42 0.65 -1.80 -15.77
N PRO A 43 1.46 -1.89 -16.85
CA PRO A 43 2.90 -1.76 -16.73
C PRO A 43 3.32 -0.38 -16.19
N VAL A 44 2.64 0.70 -16.61
CA VAL A 44 2.91 2.05 -16.09
C VAL A 44 2.55 2.15 -14.60
N GLY A 45 1.35 1.72 -14.21
CA GLY A 45 0.89 1.79 -12.82
C GLY A 45 1.76 0.97 -11.88
N LEU A 46 2.00 -0.29 -12.21
CA LEU A 46 2.83 -1.18 -11.39
C LEU A 46 4.29 -0.71 -11.34
N GLY A 47 4.87 -0.38 -12.50
CA GLY A 47 6.25 0.10 -12.57
C GLY A 47 6.44 1.39 -11.77
N LEU A 48 5.51 2.34 -11.91
CA LEU A 48 5.57 3.59 -11.17
C LEU A 48 5.39 3.39 -9.66
N ALA A 49 4.46 2.55 -9.22
CA ALA A 49 4.29 2.22 -7.81
C ALA A 49 5.55 1.57 -7.21
N ALA A 50 6.14 0.63 -7.95
CA ALA A 50 7.36 -0.08 -7.55
C ALA A 50 8.58 0.84 -7.41
N VAL A 51 8.61 1.97 -8.13
CA VAL A 51 9.68 2.98 -8.00
C VAL A 51 9.33 4.04 -6.95
N LEU A 52 8.11 4.58 -6.97
CA LEU A 52 7.68 5.66 -6.07
C LEU A 52 7.74 5.23 -4.60
N TYR A 53 7.31 4.01 -4.28
CA TYR A 53 7.25 3.58 -2.90
C TYR A 53 8.64 3.51 -2.24
N PRO A 54 9.65 2.82 -2.82
CA PRO A 54 11.02 2.90 -2.31
C PRO A 54 11.57 4.32 -2.27
N VAL A 55 11.33 5.16 -3.28
CA VAL A 55 11.78 6.57 -3.27
C VAL A 55 11.21 7.33 -2.07
N LEU A 56 9.91 7.14 -1.78
CA LEU A 56 9.28 7.74 -0.61
C LEU A 56 9.84 7.20 0.70
N LEU A 57 10.21 5.90 0.76
CA LEU A 57 10.87 5.33 1.93
C LEU A 57 12.30 5.89 2.13
N PHE A 58 13.04 6.13 1.06
CA PHE A 58 14.35 6.79 1.14
C PHE A 58 14.23 8.26 1.57
N ALA A 59 13.28 8.99 1.02
CA ALA A 59 13.06 10.40 1.34
C ALA A 59 12.42 10.62 2.72
N PHE A 60 11.52 9.72 3.12
CA PHE A 60 10.76 9.80 4.36
C PHE A 60 10.76 8.44 5.08
N PRO A 61 11.89 8.05 5.69
CA PRO A 61 12.06 6.73 6.31
C PRO A 61 10.96 6.40 7.34
N GLU A 62 10.58 5.13 7.40
CA GLU A 62 9.68 4.67 8.46
C GLU A 62 10.42 4.59 9.79
N PRO A 63 9.74 4.77 10.93
CA PRO A 63 10.32 4.55 12.24
C PRO A 63 10.90 3.14 12.38
N ALA A 64 12.04 3.00 13.08
CA ALA A 64 12.72 1.71 13.25
C ALA A 64 11.83 0.62 13.89
N ASP A 65 10.88 1.00 14.73
CA ASP A 65 9.89 0.14 15.39
C ASP A 65 8.78 -0.35 14.45
N ALA A 66 8.70 0.13 13.21
CA ALA A 66 7.83 -0.42 12.17
C ALA A 66 8.40 -1.69 11.52
N PHE A 67 9.70 -1.94 11.68
CA PHE A 67 10.38 -3.09 11.08
C PHE A 67 10.52 -4.25 12.08
N GLY A 68 10.47 -5.48 11.57
CA GLY A 68 10.74 -6.67 12.36
C GLY A 68 12.23 -6.86 12.67
N PRO A 69 12.62 -8.02 13.25
CA PRO A 69 13.99 -8.31 13.67
C PRO A 69 15.04 -8.19 12.55
N ASP A 70 14.66 -8.48 11.30
CA ASP A 70 15.54 -8.37 10.12
C ASP A 70 15.76 -6.92 9.65
N GLY A 71 15.08 -5.94 10.27
CA GLY A 71 15.18 -4.53 9.95
C GLY A 71 14.63 -4.16 8.56
N PRO A 72 14.99 -2.97 8.05
CA PRO A 72 14.38 -2.38 6.85
C PRO A 72 14.91 -2.93 5.51
N ARG A 73 15.76 -3.96 5.54
CA ARG A 73 16.41 -4.58 4.37
C ARG A 73 17.17 -3.58 3.48
N LEU A 74 16.50 -3.02 2.47
CA LEU A 74 17.11 -2.19 1.41
C LEU A 74 16.83 -0.69 1.57
N VAL A 75 15.95 -0.29 2.49
CA VAL A 75 15.60 1.11 2.73
C VAL A 75 16.16 1.57 4.08
N PRO A 76 16.36 2.87 4.30
CA PRO A 76 16.74 3.39 5.61
C PRO A 76 15.59 3.24 6.61
N ALA A 77 15.96 3.18 7.90
CA ALA A 77 15.04 3.36 9.01
C ALA A 77 15.29 4.71 9.71
N GLY A 78 14.21 5.37 10.09
CA GLY A 78 14.23 6.55 10.93
C GLY A 78 14.30 6.19 12.42
N ARG A 79 14.31 7.22 13.27
CA ARG A 79 14.24 7.03 14.72
C ARG A 79 12.94 6.32 15.11
N ALA A 80 13.02 5.39 16.07
CA ALA A 80 11.84 4.72 16.61
C ALA A 80 10.81 5.74 17.13
N ALA A 81 9.54 5.49 16.82
CA ALA A 81 8.43 6.31 17.28
C ALA A 81 8.19 6.11 18.79
N ASN A 82 8.52 4.92 19.33
CA ASN A 82 8.35 4.54 20.73
C ASN A 82 6.88 4.62 21.17
N ILE A 83 5.98 4.21 20.28
CA ILE A 83 4.54 4.16 20.56
C ILE A 83 4.17 2.68 20.80
N PRO A 84 4.07 2.25 22.07
CA PRO A 84 3.79 0.85 22.37
C PRO A 84 2.40 0.43 21.87
N ILE A 85 2.32 -0.76 21.27
CA ILE A 85 1.03 -1.40 20.97
C ILE A 85 0.50 -1.96 22.28
N THR A 86 -0.50 -1.30 22.86
CA THR A 86 -1.19 -1.74 24.07
C THR A 86 -2.52 -2.37 23.71
N THR A 87 -2.82 -3.54 24.27
CA THR A 87 -4.19 -4.08 24.27
C THR A 87 -4.96 -3.43 25.42
N VAL A 88 -6.19 -3.00 25.14
CA VAL A 88 -7.16 -2.71 26.20
C VAL A 88 -7.94 -4.00 26.39
N ASP A 89 -7.77 -4.67 27.53
CA ASP A 89 -8.64 -5.78 27.88
C ASP A 89 -10.05 -5.22 28.11
N GLU A 90 -10.96 -5.42 27.16
CA GLU A 90 -12.38 -5.28 27.44
C GLU A 90 -12.75 -6.36 28.48
N PRO A 91 -13.48 -6.01 29.55
CA PRO A 91 -13.95 -7.01 30.51
C PRO A 91 -14.74 -8.07 29.76
N GLY A 92 -14.23 -9.31 29.80
CA GLY A 92 -14.55 -10.36 28.87
C GLY A 92 -16.04 -10.54 28.61
N ILE A 93 -16.40 -10.58 27.34
CA ILE A 93 -17.59 -11.32 26.91
C ILE A 93 -17.27 -12.79 27.21
N THR A 94 -17.71 -13.28 28.37
CA THR A 94 -17.78 -14.72 28.63
C THR A 94 -18.61 -15.33 27.51
N PRO A 95 -18.05 -16.19 26.64
CA PRO A 95 -18.87 -16.90 25.68
C PRO A 95 -19.79 -17.80 26.50
N SER A 96 -21.10 -17.53 26.44
CA SER A 96 -22.11 -18.44 26.97
C SER A 96 -21.90 -19.77 26.24
N THR A 97 -21.32 -20.74 26.95
CA THR A 97 -21.27 -22.11 26.49
C THR A 97 -22.71 -22.60 26.56
N GLU A 98 -23.44 -22.51 25.44
CA GLU A 98 -24.63 -23.34 25.27
C GLU A 98 -24.13 -24.79 25.18
N GLU A 99 -24.45 -25.54 26.22
CA GLU A 99 -24.20 -26.96 26.36
C GLU A 99 -24.95 -27.69 25.24
N VAL A 100 -24.24 -28.07 24.16
CA VAL A 100 -24.77 -28.97 23.14
C VAL A 100 -24.87 -30.36 23.77
N THR A 101 -26.04 -30.67 24.33
CA THR A 101 -26.40 -32.02 24.77
C THR A 101 -26.41 -32.97 23.58
N ALA A 102 -25.62 -34.03 23.67
CA ALA A 102 -25.50 -35.13 22.71
C ALA A 102 -26.75 -36.03 22.67
#